data_AF-A0A920S3E4-F1
#
_entry.id   AF-A0A920S3E4-F1
#
_cell.length_a   1.000
_cell.length_b   1.000
_cell.length_c   1.000
_cell.angle_alpha   90.00
_cell.angle_beta   90.00
_cell.angle_gamma   90.00
#
_symmetry.space_group_name_H-M   'P 1'
#
loop_
_entity.id
_entity.type
_entity.pdbx_description
1 polymer ?
#
loop_
_entity_poly.entity_id
_entity_poly.type
_entity_poly.pdbx_seq_one_letter_code
_entity_poly.pdbx_strand_id
1 'polypeptide(L)'
;MAVWVFPIHLYALLVPLILIPAANNNRLLLEEKTFNVDLLFLAAVVLVLGSLFEIIQNHVDRWLVTTESASGNGYSLMDGLFTFFILLGQALILIALIGQSNIVKAFAVICVLAGPILYYRKQLVFLPTSLIGTVNTIVAFIIFNDWVIFMQIITVALTIIFFNRLLDTGNQFYHGLTTLAASSGILFLAFVINNASYG
;
A
#
# COMPACT_ATOMS: atom_id res chain seq x y z
N MET A 1 1.25 -25.27 -7.55
CA MET A 1 -0.22 -25.15 -7.65
C MET A 1 -0.63 -23.79 -7.08
N ALA A 2 -1.27 -22.93 -7.87
CA ALA A 2 -1.56 -21.52 -7.53
C ALA A 2 -2.78 -21.32 -6.60
N VAL A 3 -3.35 -22.38 -6.04
CA VAL A 3 -4.62 -22.34 -5.28
C VAL A 3 -4.56 -21.40 -4.08
N TRP A 4 -3.40 -21.28 -3.42
CA TRP A 4 -3.25 -20.40 -2.26
C TRP A 4 -3.02 -18.92 -2.62
N VAL A 5 -2.70 -18.59 -3.87
CA VAL A 5 -2.51 -17.21 -4.34
C VAL A 5 -3.81 -16.42 -4.25
N PHE A 6 -4.94 -17.05 -4.62
CA PHE A 6 -6.25 -16.42 -4.62
C PHE A 6 -6.71 -15.98 -3.20
N PRO A 7 -6.68 -16.85 -2.17
CA PRO A 7 -6.93 -16.44 -0.79
C PRO A 7 -6.06 -15.27 -0.31
N ILE A 8 -4.80 -15.20 -0.73
CA ILE A 8 -3.92 -14.07 -0.35
C ILE A 8 -4.33 -12.78 -1.03
N HIS A 9 -4.82 -12.82 -2.28
CA HIS A 9 -5.36 -11.62 -2.92
C HIS A 9 -6.67 -11.17 -2.28
N LEU A 10 -7.52 -12.11 -1.81
CA LEU A 10 -8.69 -11.75 -1.00
C LEU A 10 -8.26 -11.10 0.32
N TYR A 11 -7.20 -11.59 0.96
CA TYR A 11 -6.60 -10.91 2.11
C TYR A 11 -6.11 -9.50 1.73
N ALA A 12 -5.38 -9.35 0.62
CA ALA A 12 -4.86 -8.06 0.16
C ALA A 12 -5.97 -7.06 -0.20
N LEU A 13 -7.11 -7.54 -0.68
CA LEU A 13 -8.31 -6.76 -0.93
C LEU A 13 -8.93 -6.23 0.36
N LEU A 14 -8.98 -7.06 1.40
CA LEU A 14 -9.71 -6.75 2.64
C LEU A 14 -8.84 -6.09 3.71
N VAL A 15 -7.53 -6.34 3.73
CA VAL A 15 -6.63 -5.85 4.78
C VAL A 15 -6.66 -4.33 4.95
N PRO A 16 -6.81 -3.46 3.92
CA PRO A 16 -6.89 -2.03 4.15
C PRO A 16 -8.08 -1.59 5.01
N LEU A 17 -9.16 -2.39 5.04
CA LEU A 17 -10.34 -2.11 5.87
C LEU A 17 -10.03 -2.15 7.37
N ILE A 18 -8.90 -2.72 7.79
CA ILE A 18 -8.46 -2.71 9.20
C ILE A 18 -8.27 -1.29 9.75
N LEU A 19 -8.01 -0.32 8.87
CA LEU A 19 -7.92 1.09 9.27
C LEU A 19 -9.26 1.64 9.77
N ILE A 20 -10.40 1.12 9.29
CA ILE A 20 -11.71 1.61 9.69
C ILE A 20 -11.96 1.38 11.20
N PRO A 21 -11.92 0.14 11.73
CA PRO A 21 -12.09 -0.07 13.16
C PRO A 21 -10.96 0.56 13.97
N ALA A 22 -9.70 0.53 13.49
CA ALA A 22 -8.59 1.17 14.20
C ALA A 22 -8.79 2.68 14.36
N ALA A 23 -9.22 3.37 13.31
CA ALA A 23 -9.49 4.81 13.36
C ALA A 23 -10.76 5.14 14.15
N ASN A 24 -11.84 4.37 13.96
CA ASN A 24 -13.11 4.65 14.62
C ASN A 24 -13.04 4.41 16.15
N ASN A 25 -12.38 3.34 16.59
CA ASN A 25 -12.24 3.03 18.01
C ASN A 25 -11.33 4.03 18.74
N ASN A 26 -10.40 4.66 18.02
CA ASN A 26 -9.42 5.60 18.57
C ASN A 26 -9.64 7.03 18.02
N ARG A 27 -10.87 7.37 17.63
CA ARG A 27 -11.17 8.62 16.91
C ARG A 27 -10.73 9.87 17.68
N LEU A 28 -11.04 9.96 18.97
CA LEU A 28 -10.68 11.12 19.80
C LEU A 28 -9.15 11.34 19.86
N LEU A 29 -8.39 10.26 20.05
CA LEU A 29 -6.92 10.30 20.03
C LEU A 29 -6.40 10.80 18.69
N LEU A 30 -6.99 10.32 17.58
CA LEU A 30 -6.56 10.71 16.25
C LEU A 30 -6.97 12.15 15.91
N GLU A 31 -8.12 12.63 16.35
CA GLU A 31 -8.55 14.02 16.18
C GLU A 31 -7.62 14.99 16.93
N GLU A 32 -7.04 14.56 18.06
CA GLU A 32 -6.03 15.33 18.79
C GLU A 32 -4.65 15.33 18.08
N LYS A 33 -4.24 14.17 17.56
CA LYS A 33 -2.86 13.95 17.08
C LYS A 33 -2.65 14.14 15.58
N THR A 34 -3.71 14.13 14.78
CA THR A 34 -3.64 14.10 13.31
C THR A 34 -4.44 15.23 12.68
N PHE A 35 -4.24 15.46 11.38
CA PHE A 35 -4.90 16.54 10.66
C PHE A 35 -6.38 16.26 10.37
N ASN A 36 -6.71 15.06 9.89
CA ASN A 36 -8.08 14.71 9.50
C ASN A 36 -8.28 13.19 9.48
N VAL A 37 -9.03 12.69 10.46
CA VAL A 37 -9.31 11.26 10.62
C VAL A 37 -10.16 10.71 9.48
N ASP A 38 -11.06 11.51 8.91
CA ASP A 38 -11.97 11.02 7.86
C ASP A 38 -11.24 10.65 6.57
N LEU A 39 -10.07 11.26 6.33
CA LEU A 39 -9.18 10.89 5.23
C LEU A 39 -8.59 9.47 5.39
N LEU A 40 -8.49 8.93 6.61
CA LEU A 40 -8.08 7.54 6.81
C LEU A 40 -9.15 6.54 6.35
N PHE A 41 -10.44 6.87 6.54
CA PHE A 41 -11.54 6.05 6.01
C PHE A 41 -11.55 6.08 4.48
N LEU A 42 -11.38 7.27 3.88
CA LEU A 42 -11.29 7.40 2.43
C LEU A 42 -10.08 6.63 1.88
N ALA A 43 -8.92 6.73 2.55
CA ALA A 43 -7.73 5.99 2.16
C ALA A 43 -7.98 4.48 2.17
N ALA A 44 -8.66 3.93 3.18
CA ALA A 44 -9.00 2.52 3.24
C ALA A 44 -9.81 2.09 2.00
N VAL A 45 -10.84 2.84 1.63
CA VAL A 45 -11.68 2.55 0.45
C VAL A 45 -10.86 2.63 -0.84
N VAL A 46 -10.03 3.66 -0.98
CA VAL A 46 -9.15 3.85 -2.15
C VAL A 46 -8.15 2.70 -2.30
N LEU A 47 -7.58 2.22 -1.20
CA LEU A 47 -6.68 1.06 -1.20
C LEU A 47 -7.40 -0.23 -1.60
N VAL A 48 -8.61 -0.47 -1.10
CA VAL A 48 -9.45 -1.62 -1.53
C VAL A 48 -9.71 -1.58 -3.03
N LEU A 49 -10.04 -0.40 -3.58
CA LEU A 49 -10.23 -0.23 -5.03
C LEU A 49 -8.95 -0.53 -5.80
N GLY A 50 -7.78 -0.12 -5.28
CA GLY A 50 -6.48 -0.50 -5.83
C GLY A 50 -6.33 -2.02 -5.90
N SER A 51 -6.47 -2.72 -4.78
CA SER A 51 -6.36 -4.19 -4.71
C SER A 51 -7.36 -4.92 -5.62
N LEU A 52 -8.53 -4.33 -5.89
CA LEU A 52 -9.49 -4.88 -6.85
C LEU A 52 -8.92 -4.90 -8.28
N PHE A 53 -8.23 -3.83 -8.71
CA PHE A 53 -7.58 -3.81 -10.02
C PHE A 53 -6.46 -4.84 -10.14
N GLU A 54 -5.70 -5.07 -9.07
CA GLU A 54 -4.69 -6.13 -9.00
C GLU A 54 -5.33 -7.52 -9.17
N ILE A 55 -6.46 -7.79 -8.51
CA ILE A 55 -7.22 -9.03 -8.69
C ILE A 55 -7.71 -9.20 -10.13
N ILE A 56 -8.26 -8.13 -10.73
CA ILE A 56 -8.74 -8.17 -12.11
C ILE A 56 -7.59 -8.52 -13.06
N GLN A 57 -6.43 -7.88 -12.91
CA GLN A 57 -5.29 -8.17 -13.76
C GLN A 57 -4.77 -9.60 -13.55
N ASN A 58 -4.64 -10.04 -12.30
CA ASN A 58 -4.21 -11.40 -12.00
C ASN A 58 -5.20 -12.44 -12.54
N HIS A 59 -6.50 -12.13 -12.57
CA HIS A 59 -7.49 -12.99 -13.21
C HIS A 59 -7.29 -13.06 -14.73
N VAL A 60 -6.99 -11.94 -15.39
CA VAL A 60 -6.63 -11.89 -16.83
C VAL A 60 -5.37 -12.73 -17.11
N ASP A 61 -4.38 -12.65 -16.23
CA ASP A 61 -3.15 -13.46 -16.26
C ASP A 61 -3.36 -14.91 -15.76
N ARG A 62 -4.62 -15.32 -15.51
CA ARG A 62 -5.00 -16.67 -15.04
C ARG A 62 -4.26 -17.09 -13.76
N TRP A 63 -3.94 -16.13 -12.90
CA TRP A 63 -3.21 -16.28 -11.64
C TRP A 63 -1.78 -16.80 -11.79
N LEU A 64 -1.22 -16.72 -13.00
CA LEU A 64 0.12 -17.16 -13.33
C LEU A 64 0.95 -15.97 -13.74
N VAL A 65 1.72 -15.43 -12.79
CA VAL A 65 2.64 -14.34 -13.05
C VAL A 65 3.94 -14.92 -13.58
N THR A 66 4.30 -14.52 -14.80
CA THR A 66 5.53 -14.91 -15.50
C THR A 66 6.16 -13.68 -16.13
N THR A 67 7.40 -13.77 -16.58
CA THR A 67 8.08 -12.67 -17.29
C THR A 67 7.35 -12.20 -18.55
N GLU A 68 6.47 -13.03 -19.12
CA GLU A 68 5.66 -12.70 -20.30
C GLU A 68 4.27 -12.16 -19.95
N SER A 69 3.78 -12.38 -18.72
CA SER A 69 2.47 -11.90 -18.28
C SER A 69 2.47 -10.40 -18.05
N ALA A 70 1.30 -9.74 -18.11
CA ALA A 70 1.24 -8.30 -17.94
C ALA A 70 1.64 -7.89 -16.52
N SER A 71 1.22 -8.64 -15.50
CA SER A 71 1.64 -8.41 -14.12
C SER A 71 3.13 -8.70 -13.87
N GLY A 72 3.73 -9.65 -14.59
CA GLY A 72 5.16 -9.95 -14.42
C GLY A 72 6.07 -9.00 -15.20
N ASN A 73 5.61 -8.50 -16.36
CA ASN A 73 6.29 -7.43 -17.08
C ASN A 73 5.98 -6.04 -16.50
N GLY A 74 4.91 -5.90 -15.71
CA GLY A 74 4.52 -4.70 -14.97
C GLY A 74 3.75 -3.66 -15.79
N TYR A 75 3.23 -4.01 -16.97
CA TYR A 75 2.67 -3.03 -17.92
C TYR A 75 1.29 -3.45 -18.45
N SER A 76 0.26 -3.10 -17.69
CA SER A 76 -1.14 -3.19 -18.09
C SER A 76 -1.92 -1.99 -17.57
N LEU A 77 -3.10 -1.72 -18.15
CA LEU A 77 -3.97 -0.66 -17.62
C LEU A 77 -4.37 -0.96 -16.16
N MET A 78 -4.65 -2.22 -15.83
CA MET A 78 -5.11 -2.61 -14.50
C MET A 78 -3.98 -2.54 -13.46
N ASP A 79 -2.75 -2.94 -13.80
CA ASP A 79 -1.58 -2.74 -12.91
C ASP A 79 -1.26 -1.25 -12.72
N GLY A 80 -1.46 -0.44 -13.76
CA GLY A 80 -1.33 1.01 -13.68
C GLY A 80 -2.36 1.65 -12.76
N LEU A 81 -3.62 1.23 -12.88
CA LEU A 81 -4.70 1.64 -11.97
C LEU A 81 -4.43 1.17 -10.53
N PHE A 82 -4.06 -0.09 -10.33
CA PHE A 82 -3.62 -0.59 -9.03
C PHE A 82 -2.53 0.31 -8.43
N THR A 83 -1.43 0.53 -9.16
CA THR A 83 -0.31 1.36 -8.70
C THR A 83 -0.76 2.78 -8.35
N PHE A 84 -1.62 3.39 -9.18
CA PHE A 84 -2.16 4.73 -8.95
C PHE A 84 -3.03 4.80 -7.68
N PHE A 85 -3.95 3.84 -7.49
CA PHE A 85 -4.84 3.81 -6.33
C PHE A 85 -4.08 3.51 -5.04
N ILE A 86 -3.04 2.66 -5.07
CA ILE A 86 -2.15 2.47 -3.91
C ILE A 86 -1.44 3.77 -3.55
N LEU A 87 -0.88 4.47 -4.54
CA LEU A 87 -0.23 5.76 -4.32
C LEU A 87 -1.19 6.81 -3.78
N LEU A 88 -2.40 6.90 -4.34
CA LEU A 88 -3.44 7.81 -3.88
C LEU A 88 -3.87 7.51 -2.45
N GLY A 89 -4.06 6.24 -2.10
CA GLY A 89 -4.39 5.81 -0.74
C GLY A 89 -3.30 6.20 0.26
N GLN A 90 -2.03 5.96 -0.09
CA GLN A 90 -0.89 6.38 0.74
C GLN A 90 -0.78 7.91 0.86
N ALA A 91 -1.08 8.66 -0.21
CA ALA A 91 -1.09 10.12 -0.18
C ALA A 91 -2.20 10.65 0.75
N LEU A 92 -3.38 10.02 0.72
CA LEU A 92 -4.47 10.34 1.64
C LEU A 92 -4.10 10.06 3.10
N ILE A 93 -3.42 8.95 3.38
CA ILE A 93 -2.89 8.66 4.73
C ILE A 93 -1.93 9.76 5.17
N LEU A 94 -0.99 10.18 4.30
CA LEU A 94 -0.03 11.22 4.64
C LEU A 94 -0.71 12.55 4.99
N ILE A 95 -1.69 12.94 4.18
CA ILE A 95 -2.47 14.16 4.42
C ILE A 95 -3.34 14.01 5.67
N ALA A 96 -3.92 12.84 5.93
CA ALA A 96 -4.68 12.55 7.14
C ALA A 96 -3.82 12.77 8.40
N LEU A 97 -2.57 12.32 8.36
CA LEU A 97 -1.65 12.42 9.50
C LEU A 97 -1.14 13.86 9.70
N ILE A 98 -0.66 14.53 8.64
CA ILE A 98 0.03 15.84 8.76
C ILE A 98 -0.31 16.87 7.66
N GLY A 99 -1.55 16.88 7.17
CA GLY A 99 -2.03 17.74 6.09
C GLY A 99 -2.15 19.23 6.39
N GLN A 100 -1.86 19.68 7.62
CA GLN A 100 -1.82 21.11 7.97
C GLN A 100 -0.78 21.88 7.16
N SER A 101 0.32 21.21 6.77
CA SER A 101 1.38 21.83 5.96
C SER A 101 1.01 21.82 4.48
N ASN A 102 1.02 22.99 3.85
CA ASN A 102 0.85 23.11 2.40
C ASN A 102 1.96 22.39 1.62
N ILE A 103 3.16 22.27 2.20
CA ILE A 103 4.28 21.54 1.59
C ILE A 103 3.95 20.05 1.49
N VAL A 104 3.37 19.46 2.55
CA VAL A 104 2.95 18.04 2.56
C VAL A 104 1.90 17.79 1.47
N LYS A 105 0.88 18.66 1.39
CA LYS A 105 -0.18 18.55 0.38
C LYS A 105 0.39 18.69 -1.04
N ALA A 106 1.27 19.66 -1.27
CA ALA A 106 1.91 19.86 -2.56
C ALA A 106 2.78 18.65 -2.95
N PHE A 107 3.57 18.12 -2.02
CA PHE A 107 4.38 16.91 -2.21
C PHE A 107 3.50 15.70 -2.58
N ALA A 108 2.43 15.46 -1.83
CA ALA A 108 1.49 14.37 -2.10
C ALA A 108 0.87 14.49 -3.51
N VAL A 109 0.41 15.69 -3.89
CA VAL A 109 -0.15 15.95 -5.23
C VAL A 109 0.88 15.73 -6.33
N ILE A 110 2.12 16.23 -6.16
CA ILE A 110 3.20 16.04 -7.13
C ILE A 110 3.48 14.55 -7.34
N CYS A 111 3.59 13.77 -6.26
CA CYS A 111 3.79 12.33 -6.35
C CYS A 111 2.63 11.64 -7.09
N VAL A 112 1.37 11.93 -6.72
CA VAL A 112 0.18 11.36 -7.37
C VAL A 112 0.12 11.68 -8.87
N LEU A 113 0.47 12.91 -9.27
CA LEU A 113 0.52 13.30 -10.69
C LEU A 113 1.72 12.67 -11.43
N ALA A 114 2.86 12.52 -10.76
CA ALA A 114 4.04 11.89 -11.34
C ALA A 114 3.84 10.39 -11.58
N GLY A 115 3.09 9.70 -10.71
CA GLY A 115 2.84 8.25 -10.79
C GLY A 115 2.43 7.76 -12.18
N PRO A 116 1.31 8.25 -12.75
CA PRO A 116 0.87 7.85 -14.10
C PRO A 116 1.89 8.19 -15.20
N ILE A 117 2.59 9.32 -15.10
CA ILE A 117 3.60 9.74 -16.09
C ILE A 117 4.78 8.77 -16.08
N LEU A 118 5.30 8.45 -14.89
CA LEU A 118 6.41 7.53 -14.68
C LEU A 118 6.04 6.09 -15.05
N TYR A 119 4.82 5.67 -14.72
CA TYR A 119 4.26 4.37 -15.13
C TYR A 119 4.21 4.24 -16.65
N TYR A 120 3.62 5.23 -17.35
CA TYR A 120 3.54 5.22 -18.81
C TYR A 120 4.93 5.22 -19.48
N ARG A 121 5.87 5.97 -18.92
CA ARG A 121 7.26 6.01 -19.40
C ARG A 121 8.10 4.80 -18.99
N LYS A 122 7.58 3.92 -18.15
CA LYS A 122 8.30 2.75 -17.62
C LYS A 122 9.60 3.12 -16.90
N GLN A 123 9.61 4.28 -16.24
CA GLN A 123 10.78 4.84 -15.59
C GLN A 123 10.47 5.12 -14.13
N LEU A 124 11.26 4.54 -13.22
CA LEU A 124 11.15 4.81 -11.78
C LEU A 124 9.71 4.67 -11.26
N VAL A 125 8.98 3.67 -11.75
CA VAL A 125 7.53 3.49 -11.53
C VAL A 125 7.16 3.51 -10.04
N PHE A 126 7.99 2.89 -9.20
CA PHE A 126 7.75 2.80 -7.76
C PHE A 126 8.27 4.01 -6.97
N LEU A 127 9.00 4.94 -7.57
CA LEU A 127 9.61 6.07 -6.86
C LEU A 127 8.58 6.91 -6.10
N PRO A 128 7.44 7.35 -6.70
CA PRO A 128 6.45 8.13 -5.97
C PRO A 128 5.89 7.38 -4.75
N THR A 129 5.58 6.10 -4.92
CA THR A 129 5.04 5.23 -3.86
C THR A 129 6.07 5.01 -2.77
N SER A 130 7.34 4.78 -3.10
CA SER A 130 8.42 4.66 -2.12
C SER A 130 8.61 5.95 -1.32
N LEU A 131 8.60 7.11 -1.98
CA LEU A 131 8.75 8.40 -1.31
C LEU A 131 7.61 8.66 -0.32
N ILE A 132 6.34 8.51 -0.76
CA ILE A 132 5.20 8.69 0.15
C ILE A 132 5.21 7.63 1.26
N GLY A 133 5.47 6.37 0.93
CA GLY A 133 5.53 5.27 1.90
C GLY A 133 6.55 5.51 3.00
N THR A 134 7.78 5.91 2.66
CA THR A 134 8.82 6.24 3.64
C THR A 134 8.43 7.42 4.52
N VAL A 135 7.87 8.48 3.94
CA VAL A 135 7.42 9.64 4.71
C VAL A 135 6.29 9.25 5.66
N ASN A 136 5.32 8.43 5.20
CA ASN A 136 4.26 7.90 6.05
C ASN A 136 4.80 7.15 7.26
N THR A 137 5.76 6.24 7.06
CA THR A 137 6.37 5.49 8.17
C THR A 137 7.03 6.42 9.19
N ILE A 138 7.80 7.41 8.73
CA ILE A 138 8.49 8.38 9.61
C ILE A 138 7.47 9.22 10.38
N VAL A 139 6.43 9.71 9.71
CA VAL A 139 5.40 10.56 10.31
C VAL A 139 4.60 9.79 11.34
N ALA A 140 4.17 8.57 11.01
CA ALA A 140 3.47 7.72 11.96
C ALA A 140 4.35 7.38 13.16
N PHE A 141 5.65 7.16 12.99
CA PHE A 141 6.58 7.02 14.12
C PHE A 141 6.62 8.28 14.99
N ILE A 142 6.71 9.48 14.41
CA ILE A 142 6.73 10.73 15.17
C ILE A 142 5.43 10.94 15.96
N ILE A 143 4.27 10.58 15.38
CA ILE A 143 2.96 10.77 16.00
C ILE A 143 2.69 9.75 17.12
N PHE A 144 2.98 8.48 16.87
CA PHE A 144 2.61 7.37 17.75
C PHE A 144 3.76 6.87 18.63
N ASN A 145 5.00 7.25 18.33
CA ASN A 145 6.22 6.85 19.03
C ASN A 145 6.36 5.32 19.21
N ASP A 146 5.92 4.56 18.21
CA ASP A 146 5.96 3.09 18.22
C ASP A 146 6.80 2.57 17.05
N TRP A 147 7.87 1.84 17.38
CA TRP A 147 8.83 1.28 16.44
C TRP A 147 8.23 0.22 15.51
N VAL A 148 7.10 -0.38 15.86
CA VAL A 148 6.42 -1.40 15.05
C VAL A 148 6.08 -0.88 13.66
N ILE A 149 5.89 0.44 13.48
CA ILE A 149 5.60 1.02 12.17
C ILE A 149 6.70 0.77 11.13
N PHE A 150 7.97 0.62 11.54
CA PHE A 150 9.09 0.36 10.62
C PHE A 150 9.01 -1.02 9.97
N MET A 151 8.16 -1.92 10.47
CA MET A 151 7.85 -3.17 9.77
C MET A 151 7.26 -2.94 8.37
N GLN A 152 6.68 -1.77 8.08
CA GLN A 152 6.29 -1.38 6.72
C GLN A 152 7.45 -1.43 5.73
N ILE A 153 8.63 -0.97 6.14
CA ILE A 153 9.83 -0.97 5.29
C ILE A 153 10.31 -2.41 5.07
N ILE A 154 10.25 -3.23 6.11
CA ILE A 154 10.60 -4.66 6.04
C ILE A 154 9.66 -5.37 5.06
N THR A 155 8.36 -5.11 5.12
CA THR A 155 7.41 -5.71 4.18
C THR A 155 7.70 -5.32 2.72
N VAL A 156 8.10 -4.08 2.45
CA VAL A 156 8.50 -3.65 1.10
C VAL A 156 9.76 -4.40 0.63
N ALA A 157 10.76 -4.54 1.50
CA ALA A 157 11.97 -5.30 1.16
C ALA A 157 11.64 -6.76 0.84
N LEU A 158 10.76 -7.38 1.62
CA LEU A 158 10.28 -8.74 1.38
C LEU A 158 9.51 -8.87 0.07
N THR A 159 8.63 -7.91 -0.26
CA THR A 159 7.92 -7.86 -1.55
C THR A 159 8.90 -7.93 -2.72
N ILE A 160 9.96 -7.12 -2.71
CA ILE A 160 10.96 -7.08 -3.78
C ILE A 160 11.72 -8.42 -3.86
N ILE A 161 12.14 -8.96 -2.71
CA ILE A 161 12.86 -10.25 -2.65
C ILE A 161 12.00 -11.38 -3.22
N PHE A 162 10.73 -11.48 -2.80
CA PHE A 162 9.84 -12.52 -3.26
C PHE A 162 9.47 -12.35 -4.73
N PHE A 163 9.25 -11.12 -5.21
CA PHE A 163 8.91 -10.89 -6.61
C PHE A 163 10.06 -11.27 -7.54
N ASN A 164 11.30 -10.91 -7.18
CA ASN A 164 12.46 -11.34 -7.96
C ASN A 164 12.59 -12.87 -7.97
N ARG A 165 12.41 -13.54 -6.83
CA ARG A 165 12.40 -15.01 -6.77
C ARG A 165 11.29 -15.63 -7.60
N LEU A 166 10.11 -15.02 -7.65
CA LEU A 166 9.01 -15.44 -8.52
C LEU A 166 9.43 -15.39 -9.99
N LEU A 167 9.99 -14.27 -10.44
CA LEU A 167 10.40 -14.09 -11.84
C LEU A 167 11.56 -15.03 -12.22
N ASP A 168 12.54 -15.21 -11.32
CA ASP A 168 13.69 -16.08 -11.56
C ASP A 168 13.34 -17.56 -11.64
N THR A 169 12.35 -18.01 -10.86
CA THR A 169 12.05 -19.45 -10.69
C THR A 169 10.74 -19.89 -11.34
N GLY A 170 9.85 -18.95 -11.70
CA GLY A 170 8.48 -19.24 -12.11
C GLY A 170 7.60 -19.85 -11.01
N ASN A 171 8.11 -20.00 -9.79
CA ASN A 171 7.39 -20.67 -8.70
C ASN A 171 6.33 -19.73 -8.10
N GLN A 172 5.06 -20.03 -8.40
CA GLN A 172 3.89 -19.26 -7.94
C GLN A 172 3.69 -19.23 -6.42
N PHE A 173 4.46 -19.99 -5.65
CA PHE A 173 4.54 -19.76 -4.21
C PHE A 173 5.07 -18.34 -3.90
N TYR A 174 6.08 -17.87 -4.62
CA TYR A 174 6.60 -16.52 -4.38
C TYR A 174 5.63 -15.40 -4.80
N HIS A 175 4.67 -15.68 -5.68
CA HIS A 175 3.59 -14.75 -6.01
C HIS A 175 2.71 -14.48 -4.79
N GLY A 176 2.24 -15.53 -4.11
CA GLY A 176 1.49 -15.39 -2.87
C GLY A 176 2.29 -14.65 -1.79
N LEU A 177 3.59 -14.97 -1.62
CA LEU A 177 4.44 -14.27 -0.65
C LEU A 177 4.64 -12.78 -0.96
N THR A 178 4.83 -12.45 -2.23
CA THR A 178 4.94 -11.06 -2.70
C THR A 178 3.68 -10.28 -2.34
N THR A 179 2.51 -10.84 -2.68
CA THR A 179 1.20 -10.23 -2.43
C THR A 179 0.94 -10.05 -0.93
N LEU A 180 1.26 -11.07 -0.13
CA LEU A 180 1.12 -11.03 1.32
C LEU A 180 2.00 -9.93 1.93
N ALA A 181 3.29 -9.89 1.54
CA ALA A 181 4.21 -8.87 2.02
C ALA A 181 3.75 -7.46 1.60
N ALA A 182 3.37 -7.27 0.33
CA ALA A 182 2.99 -5.97 -0.20
C ALA A 182 1.77 -5.37 0.50
N SER A 183 0.80 -6.22 0.86
CA SER A 183 -0.45 -5.78 1.48
C SER A 183 -0.39 -5.68 3.00
N SER A 184 0.53 -6.39 3.67
CA SER A 184 0.63 -6.43 5.13
C SER A 184 1.08 -5.12 5.78
N GLY A 185 1.71 -4.20 5.03
CA GLY A 185 2.23 -2.95 5.57
C GLY A 185 1.18 -2.11 6.32
N ILE A 186 -0.08 -2.14 5.85
CA ILE A 186 -1.15 -1.35 6.47
C ILE A 186 -1.53 -1.83 7.88
N LEU A 187 -1.29 -3.11 8.19
CA LEU A 187 -1.53 -3.65 9.54
C LEU A 187 -0.72 -2.91 10.59
N PHE A 188 0.53 -2.56 10.28
CA PHE A 188 1.40 -1.89 11.23
C PHE A 188 0.94 -0.47 11.55
N LEU A 189 0.30 0.22 10.60
CA LEU A 189 -0.35 1.50 10.88
C LEU A 189 -1.53 1.31 11.83
N ALA A 190 -2.37 0.31 11.60
CA ALA A 190 -3.48 0.00 12.51
C ALA A 190 -2.99 -0.43 13.90
N PHE A 191 -1.88 -1.19 13.98
CA PHE A 191 -1.28 -1.58 15.25
C PHE A 191 -0.77 -0.39 16.04
N VAL A 192 -0.01 0.55 15.44
CA VAL A 192 0.49 1.70 16.19
C VAL A 192 -0.64 2.64 16.63
N ILE A 193 -1.73 2.76 15.84
CA ILE A 193 -2.93 3.50 16.25
C ILE A 193 -3.57 2.86 17.49
N ASN A 194 -3.72 1.53 17.49
CA ASN A 194 -4.31 0.82 18.63
C ASN A 194 -3.37 0.80 19.85
N ASN A 195 -2.07 0.65 19.66
CA ASN A 195 -1.10 0.65 20.76
C ASN A 195 -1.05 2.00 21.47
N ALA A 196 -1.16 3.10 20.71
CA ALA A 196 -1.15 4.45 21.25
C ALA A 196 -2.36 4.79 22.13
N SER A 197 -3.41 3.96 22.19
CA SER A 197 -4.52 4.13 23.12
C SER A 197 -4.36 3.38 24.44
N TYR A 198 -3.35 2.50 24.56
CA TYR A 198 -3.04 1.76 25.77
C TYR A 198 -1.87 2.34 26.58
N GLY A 199 -1.19 3.38 26.06
CA GLY A 199 0.05 3.94 26.62
C GLY A 199 0.04 5.46 26.70
#